data_AF-A0A3M7KZG8-F1
#
_entry.id   AF-A0A3M7KZG8-F1
#
_cell.length_a   1.000
_cell.length_b   1.000
_cell.length_c   1.000
_cell.angle_alpha   90.00
_cell.angle_beta   90.00
_cell.angle_gamma   90.00
#
_symmetry.space_group_name_H-M   'P 1'
#
loop_
_entity.id
_entity.type
_entity.pdbx_description
1 polymer ?
#
loop_
_entity_poly.entity_id
_entity_poly.type
_entity_poly.pdbx_seq_one_letter_code
_entity_poly.pdbx_strand_id
1 'polypeptide(L)'
;MPSISNAGGSLTSALALTLLAWAVRWWREEASKSKAAAQSAKAGSTRVLSRFHSGISLAALKLLVETGACPHLIFDVRQDPSRPLPPELKGALCIPAGEVEEVLSHPKRWAETFGATRRPPPSDILVFLGSTAGEQEEGAAGARAAGYDRTLALAGTLAKIEEAEAQPPQDLAFLRADALGLLLMGEGARQAFPCPVTVIDVRRWEERLLFGSIRTSQALPVEELPSALNLSPGEFEELYRFPKPSQHDLVVVASRSHARAAWAATLAADAGYTQWLVLQSGHNGWRFDANVKPYHNYAAGEAPPEPEDVATELPDRDEGLAELAALGLL
;
A
#
# COMPACT_ATOMS: atom_id res chain seq x y z
N MET A 1 -71.42 -44.46 30.44
CA MET A 1 -70.59 -44.99 29.35
C MET A 1 -69.51 -43.97 29.00
N PRO A 2 -68.23 -44.31 29.19
CA PRO A 2 -67.16 -43.78 28.37
C PRO A 2 -66.44 -44.92 27.63
N SER A 3 -66.29 -44.78 26.31
CA SER A 3 -65.45 -45.66 25.49
C SER A 3 -63.99 -45.22 25.62
N ILE A 4 -63.12 -46.13 26.06
CA ILE A 4 -61.68 -45.95 25.99
C ILE A 4 -61.25 -46.47 24.61
N SER A 5 -60.92 -45.55 23.70
CA SER A 5 -60.27 -45.89 22.43
C SER A 5 -58.78 -46.11 22.67
N ASN A 6 -58.32 -47.35 22.51
CA ASN A 6 -56.90 -47.67 22.42
C ASN A 6 -56.33 -47.04 21.14
N ALA A 7 -55.66 -45.91 21.27
CA ALA A 7 -54.81 -45.36 20.22
C ALA A 7 -53.47 -46.14 20.19
N GLY A 8 -53.54 -47.39 19.73
CA GLY A 8 -52.35 -48.20 19.47
C GLY A 8 -51.73 -47.80 18.15
N GLY A 9 -50.87 -46.77 18.16
CA GLY A 9 -49.97 -46.51 17.02
C GLY A 9 -49.12 -47.75 16.78
N SER A 10 -49.19 -48.34 15.58
CA SER A 10 -48.51 -49.59 15.31
C SER A 10 -46.99 -49.41 15.42
N LEU A 11 -46.29 -50.44 15.91
CA LEU A 11 -44.83 -50.47 16.03
C LEU A 11 -44.13 -50.06 14.71
N THR A 12 -44.79 -50.34 13.58
CA THR A 12 -44.36 -49.97 12.24
C THR A 12 -44.36 -48.46 11.99
N SER A 13 -45.33 -47.70 12.54
CA SER A 13 -45.35 -46.24 12.46
C SER A 13 -44.25 -45.60 13.30
N ALA A 14 -43.97 -46.15 14.49
CA ALA A 14 -42.85 -45.68 15.32
C ALA A 14 -41.50 -45.92 14.63
N LEU A 15 -41.29 -47.11 14.06
CA LEU A 15 -40.08 -47.42 13.28
C LEU A 15 -39.94 -46.51 12.06
N ALA A 16 -41.02 -46.30 11.30
CA ALA A 16 -41.00 -45.41 10.13
C ALA A 16 -40.61 -43.97 10.50
N LEU A 17 -41.15 -43.44 11.62
CA LEU A 17 -40.82 -42.10 12.10
C LEU A 17 -39.37 -42.00 12.60
N THR A 18 -38.84 -43.04 13.25
CA THR A 18 -37.43 -43.05 13.67
C THR A 18 -36.47 -43.09 12.48
N LEU A 19 -36.78 -43.87 11.44
CA LEU A 19 -35.98 -43.92 10.22
C LEU A 19 -36.02 -42.59 9.45
N LEU A 20 -37.20 -41.94 9.39
CA LEU A 20 -37.35 -40.60 8.82
C LEU A 20 -36.53 -39.56 9.60
N ALA A 21 -36.59 -39.58 10.93
CA ALA A 21 -35.81 -38.66 11.77
C ALA A 21 -34.30 -38.87 11.57
N TRP A 22 -33.86 -40.12 11.45
CA TRP A 22 -32.46 -40.45 11.21
C TRP A 22 -31.99 -40.03 9.81
N ALA A 23 -32.82 -40.24 8.77
CA ALA A 23 -32.55 -39.80 7.41
C ALA A 23 -32.45 -38.27 7.32
N VAL A 24 -33.35 -37.53 7.97
CA VAL A 24 -33.31 -36.06 8.01
C VAL A 24 -32.06 -35.55 8.72
N ARG A 25 -31.65 -36.20 9.82
CA ARG A 25 -30.43 -35.83 10.54
C ARG A 25 -29.19 -36.07 9.69
N TRP A 26 -29.11 -37.23 9.03
CA TRP A 26 -28.00 -37.56 8.14
C TRP A 26 -27.90 -36.59 6.95
N TRP A 27 -29.03 -36.24 6.33
CA TRP A 27 -29.06 -35.22 5.27
C TRP A 27 -28.64 -33.83 5.74
N ARG A 28 -28.99 -33.44 6.98
CA ARG A 28 -28.54 -32.16 7.56
C ARG A 28 -27.04 -32.16 7.83
N GLU A 29 -26.48 -33.26 8.33
CA GLU A 29 -25.04 -33.40 8.54
C GLU A 29 -24.29 -33.36 7.20
N GLU A 30 -24.77 -34.05 6.16
CA GLU A 30 -24.14 -34.04 4.85
C GLU A 30 -24.26 -32.67 4.15
N ALA A 31 -25.44 -32.02 4.23
CA ALA A 31 -25.61 -30.66 3.74
C ALA A 31 -24.75 -29.64 4.52
N SER A 32 -24.51 -29.85 5.81
CA SER A 32 -23.59 -29.03 6.61
C SER A 32 -22.13 -29.24 6.21
N LYS A 33 -21.72 -30.48 5.91
CA LYS A 33 -20.39 -30.80 5.38
C LYS A 33 -20.19 -30.24 3.98
N SER A 34 -21.19 -30.34 3.10
CA SER A 34 -21.13 -29.73 1.75
C SER A 34 -21.12 -28.20 1.82
N LYS A 35 -21.86 -27.58 2.77
CA LYS A 35 -21.77 -26.13 3.00
C LYS A 35 -20.43 -25.72 3.62
N ALA A 36 -19.88 -26.50 4.54
CA ALA A 36 -18.55 -26.26 5.12
C ALA A 36 -17.43 -26.47 4.08
N ALA A 37 -17.54 -27.47 3.20
CA ALA A 37 -16.64 -27.70 2.08
C ALA A 37 -16.78 -26.62 0.99
N ALA A 38 -18.00 -26.15 0.70
CA ALA A 38 -18.24 -25.04 -0.21
C ALA A 38 -17.79 -23.69 0.37
N GLN A 39 -17.92 -23.48 1.69
CA GLN A 39 -17.36 -22.32 2.40
C GLN A 39 -15.83 -22.40 2.48
N SER A 40 -15.25 -23.58 2.68
CA SER A 40 -13.80 -23.80 2.65
C SER A 40 -13.23 -23.64 1.23
N ALA A 41 -13.96 -24.06 0.19
CA ALA A 41 -13.61 -23.83 -1.21
C ALA A 41 -13.80 -22.35 -1.64
N LYS A 42 -14.78 -21.63 -1.07
CA LYS A 42 -14.91 -20.17 -1.24
C LYS A 42 -13.80 -19.41 -0.49
N ALA A 43 -13.43 -19.87 0.70
CA ALA A 43 -12.30 -19.35 1.47
C ALA A 43 -10.94 -19.67 0.80
N GLY A 44 -10.85 -20.76 0.05
CA GLY A 44 -9.67 -21.12 -0.76
C GLY A 44 -9.48 -20.24 -2.01
N SER A 45 -10.51 -19.51 -2.46
CA SER A 45 -10.44 -18.60 -3.61
C SER A 45 -10.35 -17.11 -3.22
N THR A 46 -10.36 -16.82 -1.92
CA THR A 46 -10.02 -15.51 -1.36
C THR A 46 -9.05 -15.75 -0.23
N ARG A 47 -7.80 -16.13 -0.58
CA ARG A 47 -6.68 -15.75 0.27
C ARG A 47 -6.83 -14.25 0.45
N VAL A 48 -7.26 -13.82 1.62
CA VAL A 48 -7.05 -12.45 2.06
C VAL A 48 -5.54 -12.30 2.05
N LEU A 49 -4.99 -11.86 0.92
CA LEU A 49 -3.75 -11.11 0.91
C LEU A 49 -3.98 -10.11 2.03
N SER A 50 -3.14 -10.16 3.07
CA SER A 50 -3.25 -9.18 4.15
C SER A 50 -3.38 -7.81 3.51
N ARG A 51 -4.19 -6.95 4.11
CA ARG A 51 -4.59 -5.65 3.57
C ARG A 51 -3.42 -4.77 3.10
N PHE A 52 -2.18 -5.10 3.46
CA PHE A 52 -0.96 -4.33 3.22
C PHE A 52 0.18 -5.09 2.48
N HIS A 53 -0.12 -6.19 1.76
CA HIS A 53 0.86 -6.87 0.90
C HIS A 53 0.71 -6.43 -0.56
N SER A 54 1.82 -6.06 -1.22
CA SER A 54 1.81 -5.72 -2.65
C SER A 54 3.12 -6.07 -3.36
N GLY A 55 3.07 -6.09 -4.70
CA GLY A 55 4.27 -6.13 -5.53
C GLY A 55 4.91 -4.75 -5.63
N ILE A 56 6.24 -4.70 -5.80
CA ILE A 56 6.98 -3.47 -6.12
C ILE A 56 7.84 -3.70 -7.36
N SER A 57 7.93 -2.76 -8.29
CA SER A 57 8.87 -2.88 -9.41
C SER A 57 10.32 -2.65 -8.95
N LEU A 58 11.28 -3.04 -9.79
CA LEU A 58 12.69 -2.72 -9.55
C LEU A 58 12.92 -1.20 -9.54
N ALA A 59 12.26 -0.45 -10.43
CA ALA A 59 12.40 1.00 -10.50
C ALA A 59 11.92 1.67 -9.21
N ALA A 60 10.75 1.26 -8.70
CA ALA A 60 10.23 1.73 -7.43
C ALA A 60 11.14 1.33 -6.25
N LEU A 61 11.72 0.13 -6.26
CA LEU A 61 12.66 -0.31 -5.22
C LEU A 61 13.96 0.50 -5.26
N LYS A 62 14.55 0.74 -6.44
CA LYS A 62 15.75 1.57 -6.60
C LYS A 62 15.49 2.98 -6.08
N LEU A 63 14.37 3.59 -6.48
CA LEU A 63 13.98 4.92 -6.02
C LEU A 63 13.75 4.96 -4.50
N LEU A 64 13.17 3.92 -3.91
CA LEU A 64 13.01 3.80 -2.45
C LEU A 64 14.36 3.80 -1.72
N VAL A 65 15.32 3.02 -2.21
CA VAL A 65 16.67 2.91 -1.63
C VAL A 65 17.46 4.21 -1.79
N GLU A 66 17.46 4.79 -2.99
CA GLU A 66 18.22 6.00 -3.32
C GLU A 66 17.71 7.23 -2.57
N THR A 67 16.39 7.38 -2.47
CA THR A 67 15.78 8.57 -1.88
C THR A 67 15.48 8.42 -0.40
N GLY A 68 15.49 7.19 0.12
CA GLY A 68 15.03 6.89 1.48
C GLY A 68 13.59 7.35 1.71
N ALA A 69 12.71 7.19 0.70
CA ALA A 69 11.35 7.73 0.71
C ALA A 69 10.60 7.41 2.01
N CYS A 70 10.72 6.18 2.51
CA CYS A 70 10.22 5.81 3.83
C CYS A 70 11.17 4.82 4.52
N PRO A 71 11.08 4.65 5.85
CA PRO A 71 11.83 3.64 6.58
C PRO A 71 11.53 2.24 6.04
N HIS A 72 12.58 1.53 5.61
CA HIS A 72 12.44 0.21 5.02
C HIS A 72 13.61 -0.71 5.38
N LEU A 73 13.36 -2.01 5.30
CA LEU A 73 14.39 -3.05 5.28
C LEU A 73 14.14 -4.00 4.11
N ILE A 74 15.24 -4.46 3.52
CA ILE A 74 15.22 -5.38 2.39
C ILE A 74 15.73 -6.72 2.89
N PHE A 75 15.01 -7.79 2.62
CA PHE A 75 15.38 -9.15 2.96
C PHE A 75 15.65 -9.96 1.71
N ASP A 76 16.80 -10.62 1.68
CA ASP A 76 17.11 -11.68 0.74
C ASP A 76 16.66 -13.02 1.33
N VAL A 77 15.56 -13.56 0.78
CA VAL A 77 14.92 -14.79 1.26
C VAL A 77 15.25 -16.03 0.43
N ARG A 78 16.27 -15.93 -0.43
CA ARG A 78 16.74 -17.07 -1.23
C ARG A 78 17.30 -18.17 -0.34
N GLN A 79 17.00 -19.41 -0.70
CA GLN A 79 17.64 -20.57 -0.05
C GLN A 79 19.12 -20.70 -0.41
N ASP A 80 19.50 -20.28 -1.63
CA ASP A 80 20.90 -20.27 -2.07
C ASP A 80 21.35 -18.82 -2.38
N PRO A 81 22.09 -18.18 -1.47
CA PRO A 81 22.62 -16.83 -1.67
C PRO A 81 23.88 -16.79 -2.55
N SER A 82 24.30 -17.91 -3.16
CA SER A 82 25.53 -17.99 -3.96
C SER A 82 25.59 -17.01 -5.13
N ARG A 83 24.43 -16.66 -5.70
CA ARG A 83 24.33 -15.60 -6.73
C ARG A 83 24.37 -14.22 -6.03
N PRO A 84 25.33 -13.35 -6.36
CA PRO A 84 25.41 -12.03 -5.75
C PRO A 84 24.18 -11.18 -6.10
N LEU A 85 23.76 -10.34 -5.16
CA LEU A 85 22.76 -9.30 -5.41
C LEU A 85 23.39 -8.15 -6.20
N PRO A 86 22.57 -7.39 -6.97
CA PRO A 86 22.98 -6.13 -7.56
C PRO A 86 23.57 -5.17 -6.51
N PRO A 87 24.52 -4.28 -6.89
CA PRO A 87 25.15 -3.34 -5.96
C PRO A 87 24.18 -2.52 -5.12
N GLU A 88 23.04 -2.14 -5.71
CA GLU A 88 21.97 -1.35 -5.09
C GLU A 88 21.27 -2.11 -3.96
N LEU A 89 21.32 -3.44 -4.00
CA LEU A 89 20.67 -4.34 -3.04
C LEU A 89 21.67 -5.00 -2.08
N LYS A 90 22.94 -4.58 -2.08
CA LYS A 90 23.98 -5.10 -1.15
C LYS A 90 23.63 -4.91 0.33
N GLY A 91 22.77 -3.96 0.66
CA GLY A 91 22.30 -3.73 2.03
C GLY A 91 21.22 -4.71 2.51
N ALA A 92 20.77 -5.65 1.66
CA ALA A 92 19.74 -6.61 2.02
C ALA A 92 20.21 -7.57 3.11
N LEU A 93 19.31 -7.86 4.06
CA LEU A 93 19.50 -8.81 5.15
C LEU A 93 19.16 -10.22 4.68
N CYS A 94 20.11 -11.15 4.81
CA CYS A 94 19.90 -12.54 4.40
C CYS A 94 19.15 -13.33 5.47
N ILE A 95 18.00 -13.90 5.11
CA ILE A 95 17.19 -14.76 6.00
C ILE A 95 16.35 -15.71 5.15
N PRO A 96 16.48 -17.05 5.29
CA PRO A 96 15.66 -17.98 4.54
C PRO A 96 14.17 -17.73 4.73
N ALA A 97 13.36 -17.87 3.66
CA ALA A 97 11.93 -17.54 3.68
C ALA A 97 11.17 -18.18 4.86
N GLY A 98 11.44 -19.45 5.17
CA GLY A 98 10.81 -20.19 6.27
C GLY A 98 11.22 -19.75 7.69
N GLU A 99 12.29 -18.95 7.84
CA GLU A 99 12.78 -18.47 9.14
C GLU A 99 12.28 -17.05 9.48
N VAL A 100 11.66 -16.37 8.52
CA VAL A 100 11.27 -14.95 8.64
C VAL A 100 10.38 -14.71 9.85
N GLU A 101 9.37 -15.55 10.09
CA GLU A 101 8.48 -15.42 11.25
C GLU A 101 9.23 -15.54 12.57
N GLU A 102 10.07 -16.57 12.72
CA GLU A 102 10.79 -16.84 13.98
C GLU A 102 11.71 -15.68 14.33
N VAL A 103 12.50 -15.21 13.36
CA VAL A 103 13.47 -14.12 13.56
C VAL A 103 12.77 -12.79 13.81
N LEU A 104 11.71 -12.47 13.07
CA LEU A 104 10.98 -11.21 13.25
C LEU A 104 10.13 -11.18 14.52
N SER A 105 9.70 -12.32 15.05
CA SER A 105 8.93 -12.40 16.29
C SER A 105 9.81 -12.27 17.53
N HIS A 106 11.04 -12.80 17.50
CA HIS A 106 11.88 -12.93 18.68
C HIS A 106 13.10 -11.99 18.67
N PRO A 107 13.18 -10.99 19.58
CA PRO A 107 14.31 -10.06 19.62
C PRO A 107 15.67 -10.74 19.81
N LYS A 108 15.71 -11.87 20.52
CA LYS A 108 16.94 -12.65 20.71
C LYS A 108 17.42 -13.27 19.40
N ARG A 109 16.52 -13.89 18.64
CA ARG A 109 16.85 -14.45 17.32
C ARG A 109 17.28 -13.35 16.36
N TRP A 110 16.59 -12.21 16.35
CA TRP A 110 17.02 -11.05 15.58
C TRP A 110 18.48 -10.66 15.87
N ALA A 111 18.84 -10.55 17.16
CA ALA A 111 20.21 -10.17 17.55
C ALA A 111 21.25 -11.25 17.20
N GLU A 112 20.89 -12.53 17.24
CA GLU A 112 21.77 -13.62 16.83
C GLU A 112 21.98 -13.66 15.30
N THR A 113 20.93 -13.39 14.52
CA THR A 113 20.99 -13.40 13.06
C THR A 113 21.67 -12.15 12.50
N PHE A 114 21.33 -10.96 13.02
CA PHE A 114 21.75 -9.68 12.44
C PHE A 114 22.63 -8.80 13.35
N GLY A 115 23.02 -9.30 14.52
CA GLY A 115 23.91 -8.59 15.44
C GLY A 115 23.34 -7.25 15.90
N ALA A 116 24.08 -6.18 15.62
CA ALA A 116 23.72 -4.81 16.02
C ALA A 116 22.73 -4.11 15.06
N THR A 117 22.24 -4.79 14.03
CA THR A 117 21.29 -4.21 13.07
C THR A 117 19.99 -3.83 13.77
N ARG A 118 19.46 -2.62 13.50
CA ARG A 118 18.18 -2.15 14.05
C ARG A 118 17.06 -3.11 13.65
N ARG A 119 16.34 -3.64 14.63
CA ARG A 119 15.08 -4.37 14.40
C ARG A 119 14.02 -3.39 13.88
N PRO A 120 13.30 -3.72 12.79
CA PRO A 120 12.24 -2.85 12.29
C PRO A 120 11.07 -2.82 13.29
N PRO A 121 10.44 -1.66 13.54
CA PRO A 121 9.10 -1.60 14.10
C PRO A 121 8.06 -2.04 13.05
N PRO A 122 6.82 -2.39 13.46
CA PRO A 122 5.74 -2.77 12.54
C PRO A 122 5.35 -1.72 11.49
N SER A 123 5.75 -0.46 11.70
CA SER A 123 5.50 0.65 10.78
C SER A 123 6.45 0.69 9.58
N ASP A 124 7.62 0.04 9.66
CA ASP A 124 8.60 0.05 8.57
C ASP A 124 8.14 -0.87 7.44
N ILE A 125 8.52 -0.53 6.20
CA ILE A 125 8.25 -1.38 5.04
C ILE A 125 9.27 -2.51 4.98
N LEU A 126 8.80 -3.75 4.85
CA LEU A 126 9.67 -4.91 4.64
C LEU A 126 9.56 -5.36 3.19
N VAL A 127 10.69 -5.33 2.46
CA VAL A 127 10.76 -5.76 1.05
C VAL A 127 11.43 -7.12 0.97
N PHE A 128 10.81 -8.09 0.29
CA PHE A 128 11.30 -9.45 0.14
C PHE A 128 11.81 -9.70 -1.28
N LEU A 129 13.07 -10.13 -1.37
CA LEU A 129 13.77 -10.53 -2.58
C LEU A 129 13.92 -12.06 -2.60
N GLY A 130 13.65 -12.69 -3.73
CA GLY A 130 13.73 -14.13 -3.87
C GLY A 130 14.08 -14.55 -5.29
N SER A 131 14.49 -15.81 -5.45
CA SER A 131 14.70 -16.41 -6.77
C SER A 131 13.36 -16.73 -7.43
N THR A 132 12.34 -17.00 -6.62
CA THR A 132 10.97 -17.28 -7.04
C THR A 132 9.97 -16.39 -6.32
N ALA A 133 8.80 -16.17 -6.93
CA ALA A 133 7.69 -15.48 -6.27
C ALA A 133 7.20 -16.24 -5.01
N GLY A 134 7.30 -17.58 -5.01
CA GLY A 134 6.92 -18.41 -3.87
C GLY A 134 7.74 -18.12 -2.61
N GLU A 135 9.06 -17.97 -2.74
CA GLU A 135 9.95 -17.60 -1.62
C GLU A 135 9.60 -16.20 -1.08
N GLN A 136 9.35 -15.25 -1.97
CA GLN A 136 8.98 -13.87 -1.59
C GLN A 136 7.64 -13.86 -0.85
N GLU A 137 6.64 -14.59 -1.34
CA GLU A 137 5.32 -14.74 -0.71
C GLU A 137 5.42 -15.44 0.65
N GLU A 138 6.26 -16.46 0.78
CA GLU A 138 6.52 -17.17 2.04
C GLU A 138 7.17 -16.25 3.07
N GLY A 139 8.22 -15.51 2.68
CA GLY A 139 8.86 -14.52 3.55
C GLY A 139 7.88 -13.42 3.99
N ALA A 140 7.10 -12.87 3.05
CA ALA A 140 6.06 -11.91 3.37
C ALA A 140 4.96 -12.51 4.28
N ALA A 141 4.62 -13.79 4.13
CA ALA A 141 3.68 -14.48 5.03
C ALA A 141 4.24 -14.62 6.44
N GLY A 142 5.50 -15.01 6.59
CA GLY A 142 6.16 -15.11 7.89
C GLY A 142 6.25 -13.76 8.60
N ALA A 143 6.55 -12.69 7.88
CA ALA A 143 6.57 -11.34 8.45
C ALA A 143 5.20 -10.90 8.96
N ARG A 144 4.12 -11.21 8.23
CA ARG A 144 2.75 -10.92 8.67
C ARG A 144 2.34 -11.71 9.89
N ALA A 145 2.72 -12.99 9.95
CA ALA A 145 2.52 -13.80 11.16
C ALA A 145 3.24 -13.21 12.38
N ALA A 146 4.39 -12.57 12.17
CA ALA A 146 5.12 -11.82 13.19
C ALA A 146 4.56 -10.40 13.49
N GLY A 147 3.46 -9.99 12.85
CA GLY A 147 2.79 -8.71 13.09
C GLY A 147 3.25 -7.54 12.22
N TYR A 148 3.94 -7.81 11.11
CA TYR A 148 4.35 -6.78 10.15
C TYR A 148 3.40 -6.79 8.95
N ASP A 149 2.54 -5.78 8.85
CA ASP A 149 1.54 -5.72 7.79
C ASP A 149 2.11 -5.16 6.47
N ARG A 150 3.06 -4.20 6.56
CA ARG A 150 3.62 -3.46 5.41
C ARG A 150 4.70 -4.28 4.70
N THR A 151 4.28 -5.24 3.89
CA THR A 151 5.19 -6.16 3.19
C THR A 151 5.12 -5.98 1.69
N LEU A 152 6.27 -5.93 1.03
CA LEU A 152 6.38 -5.83 -0.43
C LEU A 152 7.18 -7.01 -0.98
N ALA A 153 6.74 -7.55 -2.12
CA ALA A 153 7.49 -8.53 -2.89
C ALA A 153 8.00 -7.89 -4.18
N LEU A 154 9.28 -8.09 -4.51
CA LEU A 154 9.81 -7.57 -5.78
C LEU A 154 9.15 -8.27 -6.97
N ALA A 155 8.48 -7.50 -7.82
CA ALA A 155 7.81 -8.00 -9.01
C ALA A 155 8.85 -8.52 -10.02
N GLY A 156 8.76 -9.82 -10.32
CA GLY A 156 9.72 -10.52 -11.19
C GLY A 156 10.77 -11.30 -10.41
N THR A 157 11.60 -12.05 -11.12
CA THR A 157 12.73 -12.78 -10.54
C THR A 157 14.00 -11.95 -10.65
N LEU A 158 15.01 -12.20 -9.79
CA LEU A 158 16.32 -11.55 -9.90
C LEU A 158 16.95 -11.68 -11.29
N ALA A 159 16.62 -12.72 -12.06
CA ALA A 159 17.07 -12.88 -13.43
C ALA A 159 16.49 -11.84 -14.40
N LYS A 160 15.26 -11.35 -14.15
CA LYS A 160 14.61 -10.31 -14.96
C LYS A 160 15.07 -8.90 -14.61
N ILE A 161 15.77 -8.72 -13.49
CA ILE A 161 16.35 -7.43 -13.07
C ILE A 161 17.45 -7.02 -14.04
N GLU A 162 18.31 -7.95 -14.44
CA GLU A 162 19.40 -7.71 -15.40
C GLU A 162 18.86 -7.28 -16.78
N GLU A 163 17.69 -7.81 -17.18
CA GLU A 163 17.00 -7.40 -18.41
C GLU A 163 16.27 -6.06 -18.25
N ALA A 164 15.66 -5.79 -17.09
CA ALA A 164 14.95 -4.55 -16.81
C ALA A 164 15.88 -3.33 -16.67
N GLU A 165 17.15 -3.52 -16.32
CA GLU A 165 18.17 -2.47 -16.35
C GLU A 165 18.44 -1.92 -17.76
N ALA A 166 18.06 -2.65 -18.81
CA ALA A 166 18.14 -2.17 -20.18
C ALA A 166 16.99 -1.22 -20.56
N GLN A 167 15.92 -1.15 -19.76
CA GLN A 167 14.80 -0.22 -19.96
C GLN A 167 15.14 1.15 -19.36
N PRO A 168 14.91 2.26 -20.07
CA PRO A 168 15.11 3.59 -19.50
C PRO A 168 14.19 3.78 -18.27
N PRO A 169 14.66 4.52 -17.24
CA PRO A 169 13.83 4.83 -16.08
C PRO A 169 12.55 5.56 -16.52
N GLN A 170 11.47 5.32 -15.79
CA GLN A 170 10.21 5.97 -16.07
C GLN A 170 10.33 7.46 -15.77
N ASP A 171 10.12 8.31 -16.80
CA ASP A 171 10.17 9.76 -16.63
C ASP A 171 9.02 10.21 -15.73
N LEU A 172 9.36 10.66 -14.52
CA LEU A 172 8.39 11.25 -13.62
C LEU A 172 8.03 12.65 -14.11
N ALA A 173 6.72 12.91 -14.22
CA ALA A 173 6.23 14.23 -14.52
C ALA A 173 6.13 15.07 -13.24
N PHE A 174 6.68 16.28 -13.29
CA PHE A 174 6.68 17.24 -12.19
C PHE A 174 5.72 18.39 -12.49
N LEU A 175 5.23 19.02 -11.43
CA LEU A 175 4.40 20.22 -11.47
C LEU A 175 4.94 21.23 -10.44
N ARG A 176 5.12 22.49 -10.82
CA ARG A 176 5.53 23.54 -9.88
C ARG A 176 4.36 24.02 -9.03
N ALA A 177 4.69 24.68 -7.92
CA ALA A 177 3.71 25.21 -7.00
C ALA A 177 2.75 26.18 -7.71
N ASP A 178 3.26 27.08 -8.55
CA ASP A 178 2.46 28.08 -9.26
C ASP A 178 1.35 27.46 -10.11
N ALA A 179 1.69 26.46 -10.94
CA ALA A 179 0.72 25.75 -11.76
C ALA A 179 -0.34 25.01 -10.93
N LEU A 180 0.06 24.34 -9.85
CA LEU A 180 -0.90 23.73 -8.92
C LEU A 180 -1.78 24.78 -8.24
N GLY A 181 -1.20 25.94 -7.86
CA GLY A 181 -1.92 27.06 -7.28
C GLY A 181 -3.04 27.55 -8.18
N LEU A 182 -2.76 27.74 -9.46
CA LEU A 182 -3.77 28.12 -10.46
C LEU A 182 -4.87 27.06 -10.60
N LEU A 183 -4.51 25.78 -10.69
CA LEU A 183 -5.48 24.67 -10.77
C LEU A 183 -6.43 24.67 -9.56
N LEU A 184 -5.91 24.88 -8.35
CA LEU A 184 -6.70 24.92 -7.12
C LEU A 184 -7.57 26.19 -7.01
N MET A 185 -7.16 27.29 -7.64
CA MET A 185 -7.96 28.51 -7.76
C MET A 185 -9.02 28.43 -8.87
N GLY A 186 -9.03 27.34 -9.66
CA GLY A 186 -9.96 27.13 -10.77
C GLY A 186 -9.57 27.88 -12.05
N GLU A 187 -8.34 28.40 -12.11
CA GLU A 187 -7.75 28.94 -13.33
C GLU A 187 -7.09 27.79 -14.12
N GLY A 188 -7.45 27.65 -15.40
CA GLY A 188 -6.90 26.61 -16.29
C GLY A 188 -7.70 25.30 -16.39
N ALA A 189 -8.44 24.90 -15.36
CA ALA A 189 -9.15 23.61 -15.36
C ALA A 189 -10.55 23.62 -16.00
N ARG A 190 -11.00 24.72 -16.63
CA ARG A 190 -12.39 24.85 -17.12
C ARG A 190 -12.64 24.33 -18.53
N GLN A 191 -11.61 24.02 -19.33
CA GLN A 191 -11.82 23.65 -20.74
C GLN A 191 -11.19 22.32 -21.19
N ALA A 192 -10.15 21.80 -20.53
CA ALA A 192 -9.46 20.57 -20.97
C ALA A 192 -9.79 19.29 -20.17
N PHE A 193 -10.06 19.37 -18.86
CA PHE A 193 -10.31 18.19 -18.02
C PHE A 193 -11.71 18.22 -17.38
N PRO A 194 -12.55 17.19 -17.59
CA PRO A 194 -13.88 17.13 -16.99
C PRO A 194 -13.88 16.84 -15.48
N CYS A 195 -12.74 16.42 -14.92
CA CYS A 195 -12.58 16.08 -13.49
C CYS A 195 -11.67 17.08 -12.76
N PRO A 196 -12.00 17.48 -11.52
CA PRO A 196 -11.14 18.32 -10.70
C PRO A 196 -9.83 17.60 -10.36
N VAL A 197 -8.73 18.35 -10.24
CA VAL A 197 -7.44 17.83 -9.76
C VAL A 197 -7.59 17.26 -8.35
N THR A 198 -7.04 16.06 -8.12
CA THR A 198 -6.94 15.48 -6.78
C THR A 198 -5.53 15.66 -6.24
N VAL A 199 -5.39 16.36 -5.11
CA VAL A 199 -4.09 16.49 -4.43
C VAL A 199 -3.98 15.44 -3.34
N ILE A 200 -2.96 14.59 -3.38
CA ILE A 200 -2.69 13.58 -2.35
C ILE A 200 -1.39 13.96 -1.64
N ASP A 201 -1.48 14.28 -0.35
CA ASP A 201 -0.30 14.54 0.49
C ASP A 201 0.08 13.25 1.25
N VAL A 202 1.23 12.70 0.85
CA VAL A 202 1.76 11.39 1.26
C VAL A 202 2.71 11.46 2.47
N ARG A 203 2.69 12.58 3.19
CA ARG A 203 3.45 12.71 4.43
C ARG A 203 2.82 11.92 5.57
N ARG A 204 3.57 11.76 6.66
CA ARG A 204 3.08 11.12 7.88
C ARG A 204 1.98 11.97 8.50
N TRP A 205 1.10 11.33 9.27
CA TRP A 205 -0.03 12.00 9.92
C TRP A 205 0.41 13.13 10.85
N GLU A 206 1.47 12.93 11.63
CA GLU A 206 2.00 13.95 12.54
C GLU A 206 2.56 15.16 11.78
N GLU A 207 3.19 14.96 10.62
CA GLU A 207 3.71 16.06 9.80
C GLU A 207 2.58 16.97 9.32
N ARG A 208 1.46 16.38 8.92
CA ARG A 208 0.28 17.13 8.48
C ARG A 208 -0.37 17.90 9.62
N LEU A 209 -0.43 17.30 10.81
CA LEU A 209 -1.03 17.93 11.99
C LEU A 209 -0.19 19.12 12.49
N LEU A 210 1.14 18.98 12.50
CA LEU A 210 2.06 19.97 13.06
C LEU A 210 2.36 21.12 12.08
N PHE A 211 2.51 20.81 10.80
CA PHE A 211 3.00 21.74 9.77
C PHE A 211 1.91 22.15 8.76
N GLY A 212 0.67 21.74 9.02
CA GLY A 212 -0.47 21.97 8.14
C GLY A 212 -0.38 21.19 6.82
N SER A 213 -1.36 21.39 5.94
CA SER A 213 -1.46 20.72 4.65
C SER A 213 -2.01 21.68 3.60
N ILE A 214 -1.65 21.45 2.33
CA ILE A 214 -2.23 22.18 1.20
C ILE A 214 -3.74 22.05 1.26
N ARG A 215 -4.46 23.16 1.08
CA ARG A 215 -5.93 23.17 1.09
C ARG A 215 -6.46 22.13 0.10
N THR A 216 -7.54 21.44 0.48
CA THR A 216 -8.19 20.33 -0.27
C THR A 216 -7.36 19.07 -0.47
N SER A 217 -6.09 19.02 -0.02
CA SER A 217 -5.28 17.81 -0.14
C SER A 217 -5.79 16.66 0.73
N GLN A 218 -5.92 15.50 0.11
CA GLN A 218 -6.30 14.25 0.73
C GLN A 218 -5.10 13.59 1.42
N ALA A 219 -5.36 12.77 2.42
CA ALA A 219 -4.34 12.14 3.24
C ALA A 219 -4.20 10.66 2.94
N LEU A 220 -3.01 10.27 2.51
CA LEU A 220 -2.66 8.89 2.23
C LEU A 220 -1.14 8.73 2.43
N PRO A 221 -0.68 8.36 3.64
CA PRO A 221 0.74 8.18 3.90
C PRO A 221 1.39 7.23 2.89
N VAL A 222 2.62 7.54 2.49
CA VAL A 222 3.30 6.82 1.42
C VAL A 222 3.46 5.33 1.72
N GLU A 223 3.54 4.96 2.99
CA GLU A 223 3.69 3.57 3.45
C GLU A 223 2.43 2.72 3.24
N GLU A 224 1.27 3.35 3.08
CA GLU A 224 -0.02 2.69 2.87
C GLU A 224 -0.38 2.62 1.38
N LEU A 225 0.30 3.41 0.55
CA LEU A 225 0.01 3.55 -0.87
C LEU A 225 0.07 2.23 -1.66
N PRO A 226 1.11 1.37 -1.52
CA PRO A 226 1.19 0.12 -2.29
C PRO A 226 -0.08 -0.74 -2.14
N SER A 227 -0.62 -0.82 -0.94
CA SER A 227 -1.88 -1.51 -0.68
C SER A 227 -3.12 -0.73 -1.07
N ALA A 228 -3.14 0.58 -0.86
CA ALA A 228 -4.26 1.43 -1.20
C ALA A 228 -4.62 1.33 -2.69
N LEU A 229 -3.59 1.23 -3.54
CA LEU A 229 -3.76 1.06 -4.99
C LEU A 229 -4.44 -0.27 -5.36
N ASN A 230 -4.38 -1.31 -4.52
CA ASN A 230 -5.01 -2.60 -4.76
C ASN A 230 -6.44 -2.74 -4.18
N LEU A 231 -6.88 -1.79 -3.35
CA LEU A 231 -8.24 -1.81 -2.79
C LEU A 231 -9.29 -1.57 -3.88
N SER A 232 -10.49 -2.12 -3.71
CA SER A 232 -11.63 -1.69 -4.52
C SER A 232 -11.98 -0.22 -4.23
N PRO A 233 -12.64 0.50 -5.16
CA PRO A 233 -13.01 1.91 -4.92
C PRO A 233 -13.82 2.13 -3.63
N GLY A 234 -14.73 1.21 -3.29
CA GLY A 234 -15.54 1.31 -2.07
C GLY A 234 -14.74 1.09 -0.79
N GLU A 235 -13.84 0.09 -0.76
CA GLU A 235 -12.96 -0.14 0.39
C GLU A 235 -11.97 1.02 0.60
N PHE A 236 -11.46 1.57 -0.51
CA PHE A 236 -10.58 2.74 -0.48
C PHE A 236 -11.30 3.95 0.13
N GLU A 237 -12.50 4.26 -0.35
CA GLU A 237 -13.27 5.41 0.14
C GLU A 237 -13.70 5.23 1.60
N GLU A 238 -14.05 4.01 2.01
CA GLU A 238 -14.32 3.70 3.42
C GLU A 238 -13.10 3.95 4.31
N LEU A 239 -11.90 3.58 3.86
CA LEU A 239 -10.69 3.71 4.65
C LEU A 239 -10.14 5.13 4.67
N TYR A 240 -10.01 5.76 3.50
CA TYR A 240 -9.33 7.04 3.33
C TYR A 240 -10.27 8.24 3.29
N ARG A 241 -11.59 8.02 3.25
CA ARG A 241 -12.63 9.08 3.29
C ARG A 241 -12.62 10.02 2.09
N PHE A 242 -12.06 9.58 0.96
CA PHE A 242 -12.21 10.24 -0.34
C PHE A 242 -12.30 9.20 -1.47
N PRO A 243 -12.92 9.54 -2.62
CA PRO A 243 -13.04 8.62 -3.74
C PRO A 243 -11.67 8.17 -4.27
N LYS A 244 -11.54 6.88 -4.57
CA LYS A 244 -10.34 6.35 -5.21
C LYS A 244 -10.18 6.99 -6.60
N PRO A 245 -9.03 7.62 -6.91
CA PRO A 245 -8.78 8.14 -8.25
C PRO A 245 -8.85 7.03 -9.31
N SER A 246 -9.44 7.36 -10.45
CA SER A 246 -9.36 6.57 -11.68
C SER A 246 -7.93 6.55 -12.23
N GLN A 247 -7.62 5.56 -13.08
CA GLN A 247 -6.31 5.44 -13.75
C GLN A 247 -5.94 6.67 -14.60
N HIS A 248 -6.94 7.45 -15.04
CA HIS A 248 -6.76 8.62 -15.89
C HIS A 248 -7.07 9.95 -15.19
N ASP A 249 -7.44 9.92 -13.90
CA ASP A 249 -7.66 11.17 -13.17
C ASP A 249 -6.34 11.90 -12.94
N LEU A 250 -6.37 13.22 -13.03
CA LEU A 250 -5.22 14.06 -12.72
C LEU A 250 -5.01 14.08 -11.20
N VAL A 251 -3.92 13.45 -10.77
CA VAL A 251 -3.48 13.40 -9.37
C VAL A 251 -2.17 14.15 -9.23
N VAL A 252 -2.10 15.05 -8.26
CA VAL A 252 -0.85 15.71 -7.87
C VAL A 252 -0.44 15.20 -6.49
N VAL A 253 0.72 14.58 -6.41
CA VAL A 253 1.24 14.00 -5.17
C VAL A 253 2.21 14.97 -4.52
N ALA A 254 2.02 15.24 -3.24
CA ALA A 254 2.86 16.13 -2.44
C ALA A 254 3.51 15.39 -1.29
N SER A 255 4.77 15.73 -1.01
CA SER A 255 5.48 15.31 0.21
C SER A 255 6.24 16.49 0.80
N ARG A 256 7.11 16.31 1.80
CA ARG A 256 7.88 17.43 2.37
C ARG A 256 8.71 18.18 1.31
N SER A 257 9.51 17.46 0.54
CA SER A 257 10.36 18.02 -0.53
C SER A 257 9.93 17.55 -1.92
N HIS A 258 9.93 16.24 -2.17
CA HIS A 258 9.32 15.55 -3.33
C HIS A 258 9.67 14.06 -3.32
N ALA A 259 10.71 13.63 -2.59
CA ALA A 259 11.21 12.24 -2.58
C ALA A 259 10.12 11.16 -2.40
N ARG A 260 9.25 11.31 -1.38
CA ARG A 260 8.11 10.40 -1.16
C ARG A 260 7.07 10.46 -2.26
N ALA A 261 6.83 11.65 -2.79
CA ALA A 261 5.86 11.85 -3.87
C ALA A 261 6.36 11.25 -5.19
N ALA A 262 7.66 11.32 -5.46
CA ALA A 262 8.30 10.65 -6.60
C ALA A 262 8.13 9.14 -6.50
N TRP A 263 8.44 8.55 -5.33
CA TRP A 263 8.23 7.12 -5.10
C TRP A 263 6.74 6.72 -5.24
N ALA A 264 5.83 7.53 -4.70
CA ALA A 264 4.40 7.34 -4.86
C ALA A 264 3.93 7.35 -6.32
N ALA A 265 4.44 8.29 -7.12
CA ALA A 265 4.12 8.38 -8.55
C ALA A 265 4.63 7.15 -9.31
N THR A 266 5.83 6.64 -8.98
CA THR A 266 6.33 5.37 -9.56
C THR A 266 5.43 4.19 -9.20
N LEU A 267 5.02 4.06 -7.93
CA LEU A 267 4.10 2.99 -7.51
C LEU A 267 2.74 3.08 -8.22
N ALA A 268 2.22 4.28 -8.42
CA ALA A 268 0.98 4.47 -9.16
C ALA A 268 1.15 4.11 -10.64
N ALA A 269 2.27 4.48 -11.24
CA ALA A 269 2.57 4.13 -12.62
C ALA A 269 2.72 2.60 -12.80
N ASP A 270 3.35 1.90 -11.85
CA ASP A 270 3.39 0.43 -11.79
C ASP A 270 1.98 -0.18 -11.72
N ALA A 271 1.05 0.48 -11.04
CA ALA A 271 -0.37 0.10 -10.96
C ALA A 271 -1.20 0.55 -12.18
N GLY A 272 -0.58 1.13 -13.21
CA GLY A 272 -1.21 1.52 -14.47
C GLY A 272 -1.87 2.91 -14.47
N TYR A 273 -1.58 3.75 -13.47
CA TYR A 273 -2.03 5.14 -13.48
C TYR A 273 -1.19 5.99 -14.42
N THR A 274 -1.83 6.86 -15.20
CA THR A 274 -1.16 7.60 -16.28
C THR A 274 -0.99 9.09 -16.04
N GLN A 275 -1.65 9.65 -15.02
CA GLN A 275 -1.74 11.10 -14.79
C GLN A 275 -1.39 11.49 -13.34
N TRP A 276 -0.27 10.98 -12.85
CA TRP A 276 0.25 11.31 -11.51
C TRP A 276 1.46 12.22 -11.63
N LEU A 277 1.30 13.46 -11.18
CA LEU A 277 2.35 14.49 -11.17
C LEU A 277 2.94 14.63 -9.77
N VAL A 278 4.24 14.91 -9.70
CA VAL A 278 4.96 15.18 -8.45
C VAL A 278 5.03 16.69 -8.23
N LEU A 279 4.55 17.17 -7.07
CA LEU A 279 4.77 18.57 -6.69
C LEU A 279 6.27 18.79 -6.44
N GLN A 280 6.92 19.54 -7.34
CA GLN A 280 8.38 19.60 -7.44
C GLN A 280 9.07 20.12 -6.18
N SER A 281 8.51 21.16 -5.58
CA SER A 281 9.04 21.77 -4.36
C SER A 281 8.44 21.18 -3.08
N GLY A 282 7.48 20.28 -3.23
CA GLY A 282 6.75 19.66 -2.13
C GLY A 282 6.00 20.69 -1.28
N HIS A 283 5.70 20.29 -0.05
CA HIS A 283 5.09 21.14 0.96
C HIS A 283 6.00 22.30 1.35
N ASN A 284 7.31 22.07 1.46
CA ASN A 284 8.25 23.12 1.85
C ASN A 284 8.31 24.29 0.86
N GLY A 285 7.99 24.07 -0.41
CA GLY A 285 7.92 25.15 -1.40
C GLY A 285 6.51 25.70 -1.63
N TRP A 286 5.52 25.28 -0.86
CA TRP A 286 4.17 25.82 -0.97
C TRP A 286 4.04 27.11 -0.16
N ARG A 287 3.92 28.25 -0.86
CA ARG A 287 3.94 29.60 -0.25
C ARG A 287 2.59 30.31 -0.27
N PHE A 288 1.52 29.66 -0.73
CA PHE A 288 0.24 30.34 -0.96
C PHE A 288 -0.74 30.26 0.22
N ASP A 289 -0.36 29.58 1.32
CA ASP A 289 -1.20 29.46 2.52
C ASP A 289 -0.32 29.51 3.78
N ALA A 290 -0.57 30.49 4.66
CA ALA A 290 0.18 30.67 5.90
C ALA A 290 0.07 29.49 6.89
N ASN A 291 -0.92 28.61 6.71
CA ASN A 291 -1.05 27.40 7.52
C ASN A 291 -0.08 26.29 7.10
N VAL A 292 0.55 26.42 5.93
CA VAL A 292 1.50 25.45 5.37
C VAL A 292 2.91 25.92 5.72
N LYS A 293 3.47 25.31 6.77
CA LYS A 293 4.75 25.73 7.35
C LYS A 293 5.88 24.80 6.94
N PRO A 294 6.94 25.27 6.29
CA PRO A 294 8.09 24.42 6.01
C PRO A 294 8.78 23.98 7.28
N TYR A 295 9.50 22.88 7.17
CA TYR A 295 10.23 22.31 8.27
C TYR A 295 11.39 21.44 7.77
N HIS A 296 12.38 21.28 8.64
CA HIS A 296 13.48 20.35 8.41
C HIS A 296 13.04 18.89 8.54
N ASN A 297 13.80 17.98 7.92
CA ASN A 297 13.53 16.55 8.04
C ASN A 297 13.76 16.06 9.49
N TYR A 298 12.95 15.11 9.96
CA TYR A 298 13.09 14.46 11.27
C TYR A 298 12.53 13.05 11.22
N ALA A 299 13.10 12.12 12.00
CA ALA A 299 12.65 10.73 12.03
C ALA A 299 11.37 10.55 12.87
N ALA A 300 10.69 9.41 12.69
CA ALA A 300 9.56 9.05 13.54
C ALA A 300 10.02 8.88 15.00
N GLY A 301 9.35 9.57 15.92
CA GLY A 301 9.69 9.56 17.35
C GLY A 301 10.74 10.60 17.78
N GLU A 302 11.37 11.30 16.84
CA GLU A 302 12.19 12.48 17.17
C GLU A 302 11.31 13.68 17.50
N ALA A 303 11.84 14.62 18.29
CA ALA A 303 11.16 15.87 18.56
C ALA A 303 10.95 16.65 17.24
N PRO A 304 9.73 17.13 16.96
CA PRO A 304 9.48 17.86 15.73
C PRO A 304 10.28 19.18 15.73
N PRO A 305 10.88 19.57 14.59
CA PRO A 305 11.60 20.81 14.48
C PRO A 305 10.65 22.01 14.57
N GLU A 306 11.21 23.17 14.91
CA GLU A 306 10.46 24.42 14.77
C GLU A 306 10.18 24.70 13.28
N PRO A 307 8.95 25.14 12.95
CA PRO A 307 8.62 25.52 11.58
C PRO A 307 9.41 26.76 11.15
N GLU A 308 9.79 26.80 9.88
CA GLU A 308 10.41 27.98 9.27
C GLU A 308 9.36 29.08 9.05
N ASP A 309 9.71 30.32 9.40
CA ASP A 309 8.87 31.48 9.12
C ASP A 309 9.17 31.99 7.71
N VAL A 310 8.19 31.88 6.82
CA VAL A 310 8.33 32.30 5.42
C VAL A 310 7.09 33.06 5.00
N ALA A 311 7.30 34.16 4.27
CA ALA A 311 6.22 34.99 3.77
C ALA A 311 5.32 34.21 2.81
N THR A 312 4.02 34.51 2.86
CA THR A 312 3.09 34.02 1.85
C THR A 312 3.23 34.82 0.56
N GLU A 313 3.12 34.13 -0.56
CA GLU A 313 3.23 34.67 -1.91
C GLU A 313 1.92 34.46 -2.68
N LEU A 314 1.81 35.07 -3.85
CA LEU A 314 0.78 34.74 -4.83
C LEU A 314 1.41 33.88 -5.93
N PRO A 315 0.67 32.92 -6.53
CA PRO A 315 1.18 32.16 -7.66
C PRO A 315 1.60 33.06 -8.81
N ASP A 316 2.75 32.78 -9.42
CA ASP A 316 3.11 33.39 -10.69
C ASP A 316 2.19 32.84 -11.79
N ARG A 317 1.29 33.70 -12.24
CA ARG A 317 0.26 33.32 -13.19
C ARG A 317 0.83 32.98 -14.57
N ASP A 318 1.83 33.71 -15.03
CA ASP A 318 2.37 33.54 -16.37
C ASP A 318 3.23 32.28 -16.44
N GLU A 319 4.07 32.03 -15.43
CA GLU A 319 4.83 30.77 -15.32
C GLU A 319 3.89 29.56 -15.14
N GLY A 320 2.88 29.68 -14.27
CA GLY A 320 1.93 28.61 -14.02
C GLY A 320 1.13 28.23 -15.27
N LEU A 321 0.61 29.21 -16.02
CA LEU A 321 -0.12 28.92 -17.27
C LEU A 321 0.80 28.35 -18.36
N ALA A 322 2.04 28.81 -18.46
CA ALA A 322 2.99 28.27 -19.42
C ALA A 322 3.31 26.79 -19.14
N GLU A 323 3.48 26.42 -17.87
CA GLU A 323 3.68 25.03 -17.46
C GLU A 323 2.43 24.16 -17.71
N LEU A 324 1.24 24.64 -17.33
CA LEU A 324 -0.01 23.91 -17.59
C LEU A 324 -0.23 23.68 -19.10
N ALA A 325 0.08 24.67 -19.95
CA ALA A 325 0.04 24.49 -21.41
C ALA A 325 1.04 23.42 -21.88
N ALA A 326 2.28 23.44 -21.36
CA ALA A 326 3.32 22.47 -21.72
C ALA A 326 2.94 21.03 -21.32
N LEU A 327 2.19 20.88 -20.23
CA LEU A 327 1.66 19.59 -19.76
C LEU A 327 0.32 19.20 -20.43
N GLY A 328 -0.23 20.04 -21.31
CA GLY A 328 -1.51 19.77 -21.99
C GLY A 328 -2.72 19.86 -21.06
N LEU A 329 -2.63 20.65 -19.98
CA LEU A 329 -3.67 20.84 -18.96
C LEU A 329 -4.54 22.08 -19.17
N LEU A 330 -4.32 22.83 -20.26
CA LEU A 330 -5.09 24.01 -20.69
C LEU A 330 -5.87 23.77 -21.98
#